data_AF-A0A136KZK5-F1
#
_entry.id   AF-A0A136KZK5-F1
#
_cell.length_a   1.000
_cell.length_b   1.000
_cell.length_c   1.000
_cell.angle_alpha   90.00
_cell.angle_beta   90.00
_cell.angle_gamma   90.00
#
_symmetry.space_group_name_H-M   'P 1'
#
loop_
_entity.id
_entity.type
_entity.pdbx_description
1 polymer ?
#
loop_
_entity_poly.entity_id
_entity_poly.type
_entity_poly.pdbx_seq_one_letter_code
_entity_poly.pdbx_strand_id
1 'polypeptide(L)' 'MYIAIEGVIGVGKTTLARMLQHSFDAEVLLEVFEENPFLSDFYADRARYAFQTQIFLFVESLSSTK' A
#
# COMPACT_ATOMS: atom_id res chain seq x y z
N MET A 1 -3.13 -0.43 -19.91
CA MET A 1 -2.80 -1.73 -19.30
C MET A 1 -2.54 -1.45 -17.83
N TYR A 2 -3.09 -2.25 -16.92
CA TYR A 2 -2.85 -2.12 -15.48
C TYR A 2 -2.11 -3.35 -14.97
N ILE A 3 -1.10 -3.13 -14.12
CA ILE A 3 -0.31 -4.20 -13.50
C ILE A 3 -0.44 -4.02 -11.98
N ALA A 4 -1.06 -4.99 -11.31
CA ALA A 4 -1.11 -5.05 -9.85
C ALA A 4 0.02 -5.96 -9.33
N ILE A 5 0.74 -5.52 -8.30
CA ILE A 5 1.86 -6.25 -7.70
C ILE A 5 1.49 -6.62 -6.27
N GLU A 6 1.21 -7.91 -6.06
CA GLU A 6 0.80 -8.46 -4.76
C GLU A 6 1.95 -9.19 -4.06
N GLY A 7 1.97 -9.16 -2.73
CA GLY A 7 2.98 -9.87 -1.94
C GLY A 7 3.12 -9.39 -0.50
N VAL A 8 3.83 -10.18 0.32
CA VAL A 8 4.02 -9.90 1.75
C VAL A 8 4.81 -8.60 2.00
N ILE A 9 4.70 -8.06 3.22
CA ILE A 9 5.46 -6.87 3.64
C ILE A 9 6.96 -7.21 3.58
N GLY A 10 7.75 -6.32 2.99
CA GLY A 10 9.21 -6.48 2.88
C GLY A 10 9.71 -7.37 1.72
N VAL A 11 8.84 -7.94 0.89
CA VAL A 11 9.27 -8.81 -0.24
C VAL A 11 9.89 -8.05 -1.43
N GLY A 12 9.84 -6.71 -1.43
CA GLY A 12 10.42 -5.89 -2.50
C GLY A 12 9.46 -5.44 -3.60
N LYS A 13 8.14 -5.38 -3.32
CA LYS A 13 7.12 -4.93 -4.29
C LYS A 13 7.43 -3.57 -4.91
N THR A 14 7.80 -2.58 -4.09
CA THR A 14 8.15 -1.23 -4.53
C THR A 14 9.38 -1.24 -5.46
N THR A 15 10.37 -2.08 -5.17
CA THR A 15 11.54 -2.25 -6.03
C THR A 15 11.13 -2.83 -7.39
N LEU A 16 10.31 -3.88 -7.40
CA LEU A 16 9.79 -4.47 -8.63
C LEU A 16 8.95 -3.46 -9.44
N ALA A 17 8.08 -2.69 -8.79
CA ALA A 17 7.25 -1.68 -9.43
C ALA A 17 8.09 -0.64 -10.18
N ARG A 18 9.16 -0.14 -9.54
CA ARG A 18 10.10 0.82 -10.15
C ARG A 18 10.88 0.21 -11.32
N MET A 19 11.24 -1.07 -11.26
CA MET A 19 11.90 -1.74 -12.39
C MET A 19 10.96 -1.92 -13.59
N LEU A 20 9.68 -2.23 -13.32
CA LEU A 20 8.65 -2.37 -14.35
C LEU A 20 8.27 -1.03 -14.98
N GLN A 21 8.29 0.06 -14.20
CA GLN A 21 8.06 1.43 -14.68
C GLN A 21 8.87 1.73 -15.95
N HIS A 22 10.19 1.52 -15.88
CA HIS A 22 11.11 1.79 -16.98
C HIS A 22 10.90 0.87 -18.18
N SER A 23 10.44 -0.36 -17.95
CA SER A 23 10.26 -1.35 -19.02
C SER A 23 8.97 -1.15 -19.81
N PHE A 24 7.95 -0.57 -19.18
CA PHE A 24 6.61 -0.42 -19.75
C PHE A 24 6.17 1.04 -19.96
N ASP A 25 7.05 2.01 -19.68
CA ASP A 25 6.72 3.44 -19.64
C ASP A 25 5.43 3.71 -18.86
N ALA A 26 5.28 3.00 -17.74
CA ALA A 26 4.08 3.02 -16.92
C ALA A 26 4.21 4.07 -15.81
N GLU A 27 3.09 4.52 -15.27
CA GLU A 27 3.05 5.27 -14.03
C GLU A 27 3.05 4.31 -12.83
N VAL A 28 3.80 4.63 -11.78
CA VAL A 28 3.83 3.83 -10.55
C VAL A 28 2.97 4.50 -9.49
N LEU A 29 1.92 3.80 -9.09
CA LEU A 29 1.07 4.16 -7.95
C LEU A 29 1.58 3.38 -6.73
N LEU A 30 2.07 4.09 -5.71
CA LEU A 30 2.55 3.51 -4.45
C LEU A 30 1.59 3.83 -3.32
N GLU A 31 1.36 2.86 -2.43
CA GLU A 31 0.61 3.06 -1.20
C GLU A 31 1.41 3.90 -0.19
N VAL A 32 0.76 4.88 0.43
CA VAL A 32 1.35 5.76 1.46
C VAL A 32 0.92 5.26 2.84
N PHE A 33 1.79 4.47 3.48
CA PHE A 33 1.50 3.90 4.80
C PHE A 33 1.88 4.81 5.97
N GLU A 34 2.77 5.77 5.75
CA GLU A 34 3.33 6.66 6.79
C GLU A 34 2.28 7.62 7.36
N GLU A 35 1.22 7.90 6.60
CA GLU A 35 0.13 8.79 7.01
C GLU A 35 -0.96 8.08 7.85
N ASN A 36 -0.88 6.76 8.03
CA ASN A 36 -1.92 6.00 8.74
C ASN A 36 -1.81 6.23 10.27
N PRO A 37 -2.75 6.98 10.89
CA PRO A 37 -2.68 7.32 12.31
C PRO A 37 -2.93 6.12 13.24
N PHE A 38 -3.45 5.01 12.69
CA PHE A 38 -3.76 3.80 13.45
C PHE A 38 -2.67 2.74 13.38
N LEU A 39 -1.66 2.92 12.52
CA LEU A 39 -0.68 1.88 12.25
C LEU A 39 0.19 1.57 13.47
N SER A 40 0.61 2.59 14.22
CA SER A 40 1.34 2.40 15.48
C SER A 40 0.51 1.65 16.51
N ASP A 41 -0.76 2.02 16.64
CA ASP A 41 -1.69 1.41 17.61
C ASP A 41 -2.03 -0.03 17.23
N PHE A 42 -2.10 -0.34 15.94
CA PHE A 42 -2.25 -1.70 15.43
C PHE A 42 -1.07 -2.59 15.82
N TYR A 43 0.16 -2.08 15.77
CA TYR A 43 1.32 -2.85 16.23
C TYR A 43 1.31 -3.07 17.75
N ALA A 44 0.62 -2.22 18.52
CA ALA A 44 0.43 -2.38 19.97
C ALA A 44 -0.72 -3.33 20.34
N ASP A 45 -1.88 -3.23 19.66
CA ASP A 45 -3.06 -4.08 19.88
C ASP A 45 -3.81 -4.34 18.56
N ARG A 46 -3.45 -5.44 17.89
CA ARG A 46 -4.04 -5.78 16.59
C ARG A 46 -5.54 -6.01 16.67
N ALA A 47 -6.05 -6.63 17.73
CA ALA A 47 -7.47 -6.99 17.81
C ALA A 47 -8.36 -5.76 17.88
N ARG A 48 -7.89 -4.72 18.59
CA ARG A 48 -8.63 -3.47 18.78
C ARG A 48 -8.55 -2.51 17.58
N TYR A 49 -7.42 -2.50 16.87
CA TYR A 49 -7.12 -1.50 15.83
C TYR A 49 -7.10 -2.06 14.40
N ALA A 50 -7.28 -3.37 14.20
CA ALA A 50 -7.31 -3.99 12.88
C ALA A 50 -8.38 -3.35 11.98
N PHE A 51 -9.59 -3.12 12.49
CA PHE A 51 -10.68 -2.60 11.68
C PHE A 51 -10.38 -1.19 11.14
N GLN A 52 -9.96 -0.27 12.01
CA GLN A 52 -9.63 1.11 11.67
C GLN A 52 -8.46 1.16 10.67
N THR A 53 -7.43 0.34 10.92
CA THR A 53 -6.26 0.24 10.03
C THR A 53 -6.66 -0.26 8.65
N GLN A 54 -7.50 -1.30 8.57
CA GLN A 54 -7.95 -1.86 7.29
C GLN A 54 -8.85 -0.90 6.50
N ILE A 55 -9.78 -0.19 7.17
CA ILE A 55 -10.63 0.80 6.51
C ILE A 55 -9.81 1.98 5.97
N PHE A 56 -8.81 2.45 6.72
CA PHE A 56 -7.91 3.50 6.26
C PHE A 56 -7.20 3.09 4.96
N LEU A 57 -6.56 1.92 4.96
CA LEU A 57 -5.86 1.39 3.78
C LEU A 57 -6.80 1.24 2.57
N PHE A 58 -8.03 0.78 2.81
CA PHE A 58 -9.04 0.67 1.75
C PHE A 58 -9.41 2.03 1.14
N VAL A 59 -9.71 3.03 1.98
CA VAL A 59 -10.06 4.39 1.51
C VAL A 59 -8.91 5.07 0.78
N GLU A 60 -7.67 4.90 1.27
CA GLU A 60 -6.48 5.43 0.59
C GLU A 60 -6.33 4.84 -0.80
N SER A 61 -6.47 3.52 -0.95
CA SER A 61 -6.34 2.85 -2.25
C SER A 61 -7.34 3.36 -3.30
N LEU A 62 -8.55 3.75 -2.87
CA LEU A 62 -9.57 4.36 -3.74
C LEU A 62 -9.22 5.79 -4.13
N SER A 63 -8.61 6.55 -3.21
CA SER A 63 -8.22 7.95 -3.44
C SER A 63 -7.02 8.06 -4.38
N SER A 64 -6.09 7.10 -4.34
CA SER A 64 -4.91 7.05 -5.22
C SER A 64 -5.23 6.63 -6.67
N THR A 65 -6.48 6.22 -6.97
CA THR A 65 -6.90 5.81 -8.32
C THR A 65 -7.47 6.98 -9.15
N LYS A 66 -7.31 8.23 -8.70
CA LYS A 66 -7.75 9.45 -9.40
C LYS A 66 -6.62 10.22 -10.04
#